data_AF-A0A1I4H9Y0-F1
#
_entry.id   AF-A0A1I4H9Y0-F1
#
_cell.length_a   1.000
_cell.length_b   1.000
_cell.length_c   1.000
_cell.angle_alpha   90.00
_cell.angle_beta   90.00
_cell.angle_gamma   90.00
#
_symmetry.space_group_name_H-M   'P 1'
#
loop_
_entity.id
_entity.type
_entity.pdbx_description
1 polymer ?
#
loop_
_entity_poly.entity_id
_entity_poly.type
_entity_poly.pdbx_seq_one_letter_code
_entity_poly.pdbx_strand_id
1 'polypeptide(L)'
;MAVTVSDHARQHRYRVIAALVVALGVLVAVLPLVSLPESSGPMAFLISAVQVVAGVVGAAVAIAGVYSYRTGNPQAAVAAGLMIVGFVAVGAVGGLVETSGGPLVPIWVWMVSILAVVLGSLAVSDRVRDGGE
;
A
#
# COMPACT_ATOMS: atom_id res chain seq x y z
N MET A 1 0.05 9.66 -36.75
CA MET A 1 0.38 8.24 -36.44
C MET A 1 1.29 8.06 -35.23
N ALA A 2 2.28 8.93 -34.97
CA ALA A 2 3.11 8.83 -33.76
C ALA A 2 2.34 9.08 -32.44
N VAL A 3 1.41 10.05 -32.44
CA VAL A 3 0.59 10.43 -31.27
C VAL A 3 -0.33 9.29 -30.79
N THR A 4 -0.88 8.49 -31.70
CA THR A 4 -1.78 7.37 -31.37
C THR A 4 -1.06 6.17 -30.75
N VAL A 5 0.23 5.96 -31.10
CA VAL A 5 1.04 4.85 -30.54
C VAL A 5 1.49 5.18 -29.12
N SER A 6 1.87 6.43 -28.85
CA SER A 6 2.26 6.85 -27.49
C SER A 6 1.11 6.77 -26.49
N ASP A 7 -0.12 7.03 -26.94
CA ASP A 7 -1.30 7.03 -26.07
C ASP A 7 -1.72 5.61 -25.66
N HIS A 8 -1.69 4.67 -26.62
CA HIS A 8 -1.96 3.26 -26.34
C HIS A 8 -0.92 2.65 -25.38
N ALA A 9 0.36 3.00 -25.53
CA ALA A 9 1.41 2.54 -24.63
C ALA A 9 1.23 3.09 -23.20
N ARG A 10 0.83 4.36 -23.07
CA ARG A 10 0.59 5.03 -21.77
C ARG A 10 -0.63 4.43 -21.07
N GLN A 11 -1.71 4.21 -21.80
CA GLN A 11 -2.94 3.60 -21.29
C GLN A 11 -2.74 2.14 -20.87
N HIS A 12 -1.92 1.38 -21.61
CA HIS A 12 -1.52 0.02 -21.21
C HIS A 12 -0.78 0.03 -19.86
N ARG A 13 0.19 0.94 -19.67
CA ARG A 13 0.93 1.07 -18.40
C ARG A 13 0.00 1.36 -17.22
N TYR A 14 -0.97 2.25 -17.37
CA TYR A 14 -1.92 2.57 -16.30
C TYR A 14 -2.79 1.37 -15.91
N ARG A 15 -3.25 0.58 -16.89
CA ARG A 15 -4.00 -0.65 -16.63
C ARG A 15 -3.16 -1.68 -15.89
N VAL A 16 -1.88 -1.83 -16.25
CA VAL A 16 -0.96 -2.73 -15.54
C VAL A 16 -0.75 -2.27 -14.10
N ILE A 17 -0.50 -0.97 -13.87
CA ILE A 17 -0.34 -0.42 -12.51
C ILE A 17 -1.60 -0.67 -11.68
N ALA A 18 -2.78 -0.39 -12.24
CA ALA A 18 -4.04 -0.63 -11.56
C ALA A 18 -4.22 -2.12 -11.19
N ALA A 19 -3.93 -3.04 -12.11
CA ALA A 19 -4.00 -4.48 -11.85
C ALA A 19 -3.03 -4.94 -10.77
N LEU A 20 -1.80 -4.43 -10.78
CA LEU A 20 -0.80 -4.72 -9.74
C LEU A 20 -1.25 -4.22 -8.36
N VAL A 21 -1.86 -3.04 -8.30
CA VAL A 21 -2.38 -2.47 -7.03
C VAL A 21 -3.59 -3.26 -6.54
N VAL A 22 -4.46 -3.74 -7.43
CA VAL A 22 -5.53 -4.69 -7.05
C VAL A 22 -4.93 -5.95 -6.44
N ALA A 23 -3.96 -6.57 -7.12
CA ALA A 23 -3.31 -7.77 -6.62
C ALA A 23 -2.63 -7.54 -5.25
N LEU A 24 -1.98 -6.38 -5.09
CA LEU A 24 -1.37 -5.97 -3.82
C LEU A 24 -2.42 -5.82 -2.72
N GLY A 25 -3.53 -5.15 -2.98
CA GLY A 25 -4.61 -4.98 -2.01
C GLY A 25 -5.23 -6.32 -1.59
N VAL A 26 -5.47 -7.22 -2.54
CA VAL A 26 -5.93 -8.58 -2.26
C VAL A 26 -4.90 -9.34 -1.42
N LEU A 27 -3.62 -9.24 -1.76
CA LEU A 27 -2.55 -9.88 -0.99
C LEU A 27 -2.52 -9.38 0.46
N VAL A 28 -2.59 -8.06 0.67
CA VAL A 28 -2.63 -7.44 2.01
C VAL A 28 -3.84 -7.90 2.81
N ALA A 29 -5.01 -8.06 2.18
CA ALA A 29 -6.21 -8.50 2.87
C ALA A 29 -6.17 -9.99 3.23
N VAL A 30 -5.61 -10.83 2.36
CA VAL A 30 -5.68 -12.29 2.49
C VAL A 30 -4.50 -12.87 3.26
N LEU A 31 -3.29 -12.32 3.08
CA LEU A 31 -2.07 -12.88 3.69
C LEU A 31 -2.17 -13.04 5.21
N PRO A 32 -2.73 -12.09 5.99
CA PRO A 32 -2.86 -12.25 7.44
C PRO A 32 -3.81 -13.38 7.85
N LEU A 33 -4.73 -13.78 6.97
CA LEU A 33 -5.75 -14.80 7.25
C LEU A 33 -5.21 -16.23 7.12
N VAL A 34 -4.01 -16.41 6.54
CA VAL A 34 -3.40 -17.75 6.37
C VAL A 34 -2.93 -18.33 7.70
N SER A 35 -2.72 -17.49 8.71
CA SER A 35 -2.28 -17.88 10.05
C SER A 35 -3.36 -17.54 11.06
N LEU A 36 -4.25 -18.47 11.35
CA LEU A 36 -5.25 -18.32 12.39
C LEU A 36 -4.61 -18.52 13.77
N PRO A 37 -5.00 -17.74 14.80
CA PRO A 37 -4.49 -17.95 16.14
C PRO A 37 -4.87 -19.35 16.65
N GLU A 38 -3.86 -20.12 17.10
CA GLU A 38 -4.03 -21.51 17.57
C GLU A 38 -4.59 -21.63 18.99
N SER A 39 -4.63 -20.52 19.73
CA SER A 39 -5.12 -20.47 21.12
C SER A 39 -6.11 -19.33 21.31
N SER A 40 -6.99 -19.49 22.31
CA SER A 40 -7.87 -18.42 22.78
C SER A 40 -7.19 -17.59 23.87
N GLY A 41 -7.22 -16.26 23.76
CA GLY A 41 -6.66 -15.36 24.78
C GLY A 41 -6.47 -13.92 24.28
N PRO A 42 -5.98 -13.00 25.13
CA PRO A 42 -5.78 -11.59 24.76
C PRO A 42 -4.90 -11.41 23.52
N MET A 43 -3.87 -12.25 23.36
CA MET A 43 -2.99 -12.19 22.19
C MET A 43 -3.71 -12.61 20.90
N ALA A 44 -4.58 -13.63 20.97
CA ALA A 44 -5.38 -14.07 19.83
C ALA A 44 -6.34 -12.96 19.38
N PHE A 45 -6.95 -12.25 20.32
CA PHE A 45 -7.78 -11.08 20.02
C PHE A 45 -6.98 -9.98 19.30
N LEU A 46 -5.75 -9.67 19.76
CA LEU A 46 -4.89 -8.69 19.09
C LEU A 46 -4.52 -9.12 17.66
N ILE A 47 -4.18 -10.39 17.46
CA ILE A 47 -3.89 -10.94 16.13
C ILE A 47 -5.12 -10.79 15.22
N SER A 48 -6.31 -11.17 15.70
CA SER A 48 -7.55 -11.01 14.95
C SER A 48 -7.89 -9.54 14.65
N ALA A 49 -7.66 -8.62 15.59
CA ALA A 49 -7.85 -7.19 15.37
C ALA A 49 -6.94 -6.67 14.25
N VAL A 50 -5.66 -7.06 14.26
CA VAL A 50 -4.70 -6.72 13.20
C VAL A 50 -5.13 -7.32 11.86
N GLN A 51 -5.60 -8.58 11.84
CA GLN A 51 -6.12 -9.22 10.63
C GLN A 51 -7.33 -8.47 10.05
N VAL A 52 -8.27 -8.03 10.89
CA VAL A 52 -9.42 -7.23 10.46
C VAL A 52 -8.97 -5.90 9.85
N VAL A 53 -8.05 -5.19 10.52
CA VAL A 53 -7.50 -3.93 10.00
C VAL A 53 -6.81 -4.15 8.66
N ALA A 54 -5.98 -5.19 8.53
CA ALA A 54 -5.32 -5.52 7.28
C ALA A 54 -6.32 -5.90 6.17
N GLY A 55 -7.40 -6.62 6.51
CA GLY A 55 -8.52 -6.89 5.62
C GLY A 55 -9.17 -5.62 5.08
N VAL A 56 -9.48 -4.66 5.96
CA VAL A 56 -10.08 -3.37 5.59
C VAL A 56 -9.12 -2.55 4.73
N VAL A 57 -7.85 -2.47 5.10
CA VAL A 57 -6.81 -1.74 4.35
C VAL A 57 -6.60 -2.37 2.97
N GLY A 58 -6.45 -3.69 2.90
CA GLY A 58 -6.27 -4.40 1.64
C GLY A 58 -7.48 -4.24 0.71
N ALA A 59 -8.69 -4.29 1.24
CA ALA A 59 -9.91 -4.01 0.48
C ALA A 59 -9.94 -2.58 -0.06
N ALA A 60 -9.59 -1.58 0.75
CA ALA A 60 -9.52 -0.18 0.31
C ALA A 60 -8.49 0.02 -0.82
N VAL A 61 -7.32 -0.62 -0.73
CA VAL A 61 -6.27 -0.59 -1.77
C VAL A 61 -6.75 -1.27 -3.05
N ALA A 62 -7.41 -2.43 -2.94
CA ALA A 62 -7.98 -3.12 -4.09
C ALA A 62 -9.06 -2.27 -4.79
N ILE A 63 -9.92 -1.61 -4.01
CA ILE A 63 -10.93 -0.67 -4.54
C ILE A 63 -10.25 0.50 -5.26
N ALA A 64 -9.16 1.07 -4.71
CA ALA A 64 -8.41 2.13 -5.37
C ALA A 64 -7.83 1.67 -6.73
N GLY A 65 -7.31 0.44 -6.79
CA GLY A 65 -6.86 -0.18 -8.04
C GLY A 65 -8.01 -0.37 -9.05
N VAL A 66 -9.16 -0.91 -8.62
CA VAL A 66 -10.34 -1.08 -9.48
C VAL A 66 -10.88 0.26 -9.97
N TYR A 67 -10.95 1.26 -9.09
CA TYR A 67 -11.36 2.62 -9.44
C TYR A 67 -10.44 3.22 -10.50
N SER A 68 -9.13 3.08 -10.33
CA SER A 68 -8.14 3.52 -11.30
C SER A 68 -8.28 2.83 -12.65
N TYR A 69 -8.51 1.52 -12.65
CA TYR A 69 -8.75 0.74 -13.87
C TYR A 69 -10.00 1.22 -14.62
N ARG A 70 -11.10 1.48 -13.91
CA ARG A 70 -12.38 1.90 -14.50
C ARG A 70 -12.36 3.35 -15.01
N THR A 71 -11.71 4.25 -14.29
CA THR A 71 -11.67 5.67 -14.63
C THR A 71 -10.51 6.05 -15.54
N GLY A 72 -9.52 5.16 -15.69
CA GLY A 72 -8.28 5.44 -16.41
C GLY A 72 -7.36 6.40 -15.66
N ASN A 73 -7.72 6.85 -14.46
CA ASN A 73 -6.92 7.75 -13.64
C ASN A 73 -5.96 6.94 -12.75
N PRO A 74 -4.63 6.97 -12.98
CA PRO A 74 -3.65 6.21 -12.19
C PRO A 74 -3.42 6.75 -10.77
N GLN A 75 -3.85 7.98 -10.47
CA GLN A 75 -3.51 8.72 -9.25
C GLN A 75 -3.82 7.92 -7.97
N ALA A 76 -5.05 7.42 -7.85
CA ALA A 76 -5.51 6.65 -6.69
C ALA A 76 -4.72 5.35 -6.50
N ALA A 77 -4.45 4.62 -7.59
CA ALA A 77 -3.70 3.37 -7.54
C ALA A 77 -2.24 3.61 -7.16
N VAL A 78 -1.60 4.64 -7.73
CA VAL A 78 -0.21 4.99 -7.40
C VAL A 78 -0.08 5.41 -5.95
N ALA A 79 -0.99 6.27 -5.44
CA ALA A 79 -0.98 6.70 -4.05
C ALA A 79 -1.12 5.50 -3.10
N ALA A 80 -2.14 4.65 -3.33
CA ALA A 80 -2.39 3.48 -2.50
C ALA A 80 -1.23 2.49 -2.53
N GLY A 81 -0.67 2.21 -3.71
CA GLY A 81 0.47 1.31 -3.87
C GLY A 81 1.71 1.81 -3.14
N LEU A 82 2.05 3.10 -3.27
CA LEU A 82 3.20 3.70 -2.59
C LEU A 82 3.04 3.72 -1.07
N MET A 83 1.83 4.00 -0.58
CA MET A 83 1.56 3.96 0.87
C MET A 83 1.80 2.56 1.43
N ILE A 84 1.28 1.51 0.78
CA ILE A 84 1.49 0.14 1.24
C ILE A 84 2.96 -0.26 1.19
N VAL A 85 3.66 0.02 0.08
CA VAL A 85 5.08 -0.28 -0.03
C VAL A 85 5.90 0.46 1.04
N GLY A 86 5.59 1.74 1.28
CA GLY A 86 6.25 2.54 2.30
C GLY A 86 5.98 2.02 3.72
N PHE A 87 4.73 1.65 4.04
CA PHE A 87 4.40 1.09 5.35
C PHE A 87 5.04 -0.28 5.58
N VAL A 88 5.12 -1.13 4.55
CA VAL A 88 5.85 -2.40 4.62
C VAL A 88 7.34 -2.15 4.89
N ALA A 89 7.94 -1.16 4.21
CA ALA A 89 9.35 -0.81 4.45
C ALA A 89 9.58 -0.30 5.88
N VAL A 90 8.72 0.62 6.38
CA VAL A 90 8.80 1.13 7.76
C VAL A 90 8.64 -0.01 8.76
N GLY A 91 7.66 -0.89 8.56
CA GLY A 91 7.43 -2.04 9.43
C GLY A 91 8.57 -3.05 9.42
N ALA A 92 9.12 -3.38 8.24
CA ALA A 92 10.25 -4.29 8.12
C ALA A 92 11.52 -3.74 8.79
N VAL A 93 11.81 -2.45 8.62
CA VAL A 93 12.92 -1.78 9.30
C VAL A 93 12.69 -1.76 10.81
N GLY A 94 11.47 -1.43 11.26
CA GLY A 94 11.11 -1.46 12.68
C GLY A 94 11.31 -2.83 13.30
N GLY A 95 10.75 -3.87 12.68
CA GLY A 95 10.92 -5.24 13.14
C GLY A 95 12.39 -5.68 13.17
N LEU A 96 13.20 -5.29 12.19
CA LEU A 96 14.63 -5.59 12.19
C LEU A 96 15.36 -4.89 13.35
N VAL A 97 15.07 -3.61 13.59
CA VAL A 97 15.70 -2.84 14.67
C VAL A 97 15.35 -3.42 16.04
N GLU A 98 14.08 -3.75 16.26
CA GLU A 98 13.60 -4.34 17.51
C GLU A 98 14.19 -5.72 17.76
N THR A 99 14.24 -6.57 16.73
CA THR A 99 14.74 -7.95 16.86
C THR A 99 16.26 -8.05 16.96
N SER A 100 16.99 -7.03 16.48
CA SER A 100 18.46 -7.00 16.54
C SER A 100 19.01 -6.55 17.90
N GLY A 101 18.15 -6.32 18.91
CA GLY A 101 18.57 -5.80 20.22
C GLY A 101 19.11 -4.37 20.15
N GLY A 102 18.73 -3.62 19.11
CA GLY A 102 19.15 -2.24 18.90
C GLY A 102 18.57 -1.28 19.95
N PRO A 103 19.05 -0.02 19.98
CA PRO A 103 18.50 0.99 20.87
C PRO A 103 17.00 1.16 20.61
N LEU A 104 16.21 1.31 21.67
CA LEU A 104 14.79 1.64 21.59
C LEU A 104 14.63 2.94 20.78
N VAL A 105 14.14 2.81 19.55
CA VAL A 105 13.86 3.97 18.70
C VAL A 105 12.65 4.71 19.27
N PRO A 106 12.75 6.01 19.57
CA PRO A 106 11.64 6.77 20.14
C PRO A 106 10.39 6.73 19.24
N ILE A 107 9.21 6.65 19.86
CA ILE A 107 7.92 6.54 19.15
C ILE A 107 7.69 7.63 18.10
N TRP A 108 8.20 8.84 18.35
CA TRP A 108 8.10 9.97 17.42
C TRP A 108 8.77 9.72 16.07
N VAL A 109 9.86 8.94 16.03
CA VAL A 109 10.55 8.58 14.78
C VAL A 109 9.66 7.74 13.88
N TRP A 110 8.90 6.81 14.47
CA TRP A 110 7.93 5.99 13.75
C TRP A 110 6.76 6.82 13.24
N MET A 111 6.24 7.75 14.05
CA MET A 111 5.18 8.67 13.63
C MET A 111 5.62 9.55 12.46
N VAL A 112 6.83 10.11 12.51
CA VAL A 112 7.38 10.92 11.40
C VAL A 112 7.57 10.08 10.14
N SER A 113 8.05 8.84 10.27
CA SER A 113 8.20 7.92 9.13
C SER A 113 6.88 7.61 8.45
N ILE A 114 5.83 7.32 9.24
CA ILE A 114 4.47 7.09 8.71
C ILE A 114 3.97 8.33 7.99
N LEU A 115 4.12 9.51 8.60
CA LEU A 115 3.70 10.77 7.98
C LEU A 115 4.46 11.04 6.67
N ALA A 116 5.76 10.76 6.63
CA ALA A 116 6.57 10.91 5.44
C ALA A 116 6.12 9.96 4.31
N VAL A 117 5.74 8.72 4.63
CA VAL A 117 5.17 7.78 3.65
C VAL A 117 3.87 8.32 3.08
N VAL A 118 2.96 8.82 3.92
CA VAL A 118 1.68 9.36 3.48
C VAL A 118 1.89 10.58 2.59
N LEU A 119 2.61 11.59 3.07
CA LEU A 119 2.83 12.84 2.35
C LEU A 119 3.64 12.62 1.06
N GLY A 120 4.66 11.77 1.10
CA GLY A 120 5.45 11.42 -0.07
C GLY A 120 4.61 10.71 -1.14
N SER A 121 3.74 9.78 -0.73
CA SER A 121 2.84 9.08 -1.65
C SER A 121 1.86 10.02 -2.34
N LEU A 122 1.29 10.97 -1.59
CA LEU A 122 0.42 12.01 -2.15
C LEU A 122 1.16 12.93 -3.11
N ALA A 123 2.35 13.43 -2.71
CA ALA A 123 3.15 14.31 -3.54
C ALA A 123 3.59 13.65 -4.86
N VAL A 124 3.91 12.35 -4.84
CA VAL A 124 4.22 11.59 -6.08
C VAL A 124 2.96 11.42 -6.92
N SER A 125 1.82 11.12 -6.29
CA SER A 125 0.54 10.95 -6.97
C SER A 125 0.09 12.24 -7.70
N ASP A 126 0.28 13.41 -7.09
CA ASP A 126 -0.03 14.70 -7.71
C ASP A 126 0.87 14.99 -8.91
N ARG A 127 2.16 14.65 -8.86
CA ARG A 127 3.04 14.77 -10.04
C ARG A 127 2.63 13.86 -11.20
N VAL A 128 2.03 12.70 -10.93
CA VAL A 128 1.51 11.80 -11.96
C VAL A 128 0.28 12.41 -12.65
N ARG A 129 -0.51 13.21 -11.92
CA ARG A 129 -1.61 13.99 -12.50
C ARG A 129 -1.06 15.10 -13.40
N ASP A 130 -0.08 15.86 -12.93
CA ASP A 130 0.45 17.04 -13.64
C ASP A 130 1.33 16.67 -14.86
N GLY A 131 2.06 15.55 -14.83
CA GLY A 131 2.82 15.04 -15.99
C GLY A 131 1.98 14.27 -17.03
N GLY A 132 0.66 14.23 -16.81
CA GLY A 132 -0.34 13.64 -17.70
C GLY A 132 -0.90 14.62 -18.74
N GLU A 133 -0.76 15.93 -18.52
CA GLU A 133 -1.10 17.02 -19.44
C GLU A 133 0.04 17.31 -20.43
#